data_AF-A0AAD0UW89-F1
#
_entry.id   AF-A0AAD0UW89-F1
#
_cell.length_a   1.000
_cell.length_b   1.000
_cell.length_c   1.000
_cell.angle_alpha   90.00
_cell.angle_beta   90.00
_cell.angle_gamma   90.00
#
_symmetry.space_group_name_H-M   'P 1'
#
loop_
_entity.id
_entity.type
_entity.pdbx_description
1 polymer ?
#
loop_
_entity_poly.entity_id
_entity_poly.type
_entity_poly.pdbx_seq_one_letter_code
_entity_poly.pdbx_strand_id
1 'polypeptide(L)'
;MTPLLLGIRNPSSNPSPSNSTPFDPNAKYLPSEVEIQTSIEFEKSLEEQDLLTPEALQKTTTDFSSLNKYVNLTPAQMDAEAQAWANGTPLPEKTLTPEELKARYEAKMAQMNTYYGSALTDIPKLSTLQLNNLRSNSYLGIFAYSYLQDYLAELPPQEKEIIEKNLNWLVSLRKAAIDEMAQRGISK
;
A
#
# COMPACT_ATOMS: atom_id res chain seq x y z
N MET A 1 -8.50 -38.77 -7.95
CA MET A 1 -7.32 -38.24 -7.25
C MET A 1 -6.38 -37.64 -8.28
N THR A 2 -5.96 -36.41 -8.01
CA THR A 2 -5.09 -35.42 -8.68
C THR A 2 -3.83 -35.95 -9.40
N PRO A 3 -3.14 -35.16 -10.26
CA PRO A 3 -3.63 -34.28 -11.33
C PRO A 3 -2.80 -34.36 -12.65
N LEU A 4 -3.30 -33.75 -13.72
CA LEU A 4 -2.58 -33.52 -14.98
C LEU A 4 -2.15 -32.04 -15.09
N LEU A 5 -0.83 -31.81 -15.17
CA LEU A 5 -0.22 -30.54 -15.57
C LEU A 5 -0.57 -30.22 -17.03
N LEU A 6 -1.15 -29.05 -17.28
CA LEU A 6 -1.29 -28.37 -18.56
C LEU A 6 -1.12 -26.87 -18.24
N GLY A 7 -0.29 -26.05 -18.86
CA GLY A 7 0.62 -26.16 -19.99
C GLY A 7 1.04 -24.72 -20.28
N ILE A 8 2.28 -24.35 -19.92
CA ILE A 8 2.81 -23.00 -20.14
C ILE A 8 3.10 -22.85 -21.63
N ARG A 9 2.31 -22.02 -22.33
CA ARG A 9 2.59 -21.59 -23.70
C ARG A 9 3.71 -20.56 -23.67
N ASN A 10 4.80 -20.89 -24.36
CA ASN A 10 5.91 -20.00 -24.66
C ASN A 10 5.54 -19.11 -25.88
N PRO A 11 5.80 -17.80 -25.85
CA PRO A 11 6.06 -17.04 -27.07
C PRO A 11 7.51 -16.54 -27.12
N SER A 12 8.18 -16.94 -28.19
CA SER A 12 9.36 -16.37 -28.86
C SER A 12 10.37 -15.52 -28.06
N SER A 13 11.58 -16.08 -28.03
CA SER A 13 12.90 -15.48 -27.88
C SER A 13 13.06 -14.01 -28.32
N ASN A 14 13.21 -13.14 -27.33
CA ASN A 14 14.06 -11.94 -27.40
C ASN A 14 15.15 -12.11 -26.32
N PRO A 15 16.45 -11.88 -26.62
CA PRO A 15 17.48 -11.94 -25.59
C PRO A 15 17.38 -10.68 -24.73
N SER A 16 16.63 -10.75 -23.63
CA SER A 16 16.76 -9.76 -22.55
C SER A 16 18.17 -9.85 -21.96
N PRO A 17 18.88 -8.73 -21.74
CA PRO A 17 20.14 -8.78 -21.03
C PRO A 17 19.86 -9.29 -19.60
N SER A 18 20.29 -10.52 -19.32
CA SER A 18 20.21 -11.12 -17.99
C SER A 18 21.25 -10.47 -17.08
N ASN A 19 20.98 -9.23 -16.67
CA ASN A 19 21.59 -8.68 -15.46
C ASN A 19 20.78 -9.14 -14.25
N SER A 20 20.58 -10.46 -14.12
CA SER A 20 20.17 -11.04 -12.85
C SER A 20 21.43 -11.13 -12.01
N THR A 21 21.67 -10.11 -11.19
CA THR A 21 22.61 -10.24 -10.07
C THR A 21 22.25 -11.51 -9.30
N PRO A 22 23.21 -12.41 -9.03
CA PRO A 22 22.96 -13.62 -8.26
C PRO A 22 22.34 -13.25 -6.91
N PHE A 23 21.31 -13.98 -6.51
CA PHE A 23 20.66 -13.81 -5.21
C PHE A 23 21.70 -13.98 -4.10
N ASP A 24 21.98 -12.91 -3.37
CA ASP A 24 22.84 -12.95 -2.19
C ASP A 24 21.96 -13.19 -0.94
N PRO A 25 21.99 -14.39 -0.34
CA PRO A 25 21.21 -14.69 0.86
C PRO A 25 21.66 -13.88 2.09
N ASN A 26 22.80 -13.17 2.00
CA ASN A 26 23.30 -12.27 3.04
C ASN A 26 23.04 -10.80 2.73
N ALA A 27 22.26 -10.48 1.69
CA ALA A 27 21.96 -9.11 1.35
C ALA A 27 21.32 -8.37 2.54
N LYS A 28 21.90 -7.20 2.86
CA LYS A 28 21.59 -6.38 4.04
C LYS A 28 20.09 -6.14 4.23
N TYR A 29 19.36 -5.97 3.13
CA TYR A 29 17.95 -5.57 3.11
C TYR A 29 16.96 -6.72 2.96
N LEU A 30 17.42 -7.98 2.99
CA LEU A 30 16.53 -9.13 2.99
C LEU A 30 15.61 -9.13 4.22
N PRO A 31 14.35 -9.57 4.06
CA PRO A 31 13.44 -9.79 5.18
C PRO A 31 14.10 -10.65 6.28
N SER A 32 13.87 -10.31 7.55
CA SER A 32 14.17 -11.20 8.67
C SER A 32 13.12 -12.30 8.79
N GLU A 33 13.42 -13.31 9.59
CA GLU A 33 12.46 -14.38 9.91
C GLU A 33 11.16 -13.83 10.51
N VAL A 34 11.25 -12.83 11.39
CA VAL A 34 10.07 -12.16 11.96
C VAL A 34 9.21 -11.52 10.87
N GLU A 35 9.84 -10.87 9.89
CA GLU A 35 9.13 -10.22 8.78
C GLU A 35 8.42 -11.25 7.90
N ILE A 36 9.11 -12.35 7.58
CA ILE A 36 8.55 -13.46 6.79
C ILE A 36 7.36 -14.08 7.54
N GLN A 37 7.53 -14.42 8.82
CA GLN A 37 6.49 -15.03 9.62
C GLN A 37 5.26 -14.11 9.75
N THR A 38 5.50 -12.82 9.96
CA THR A 38 4.41 -11.84 10.04
C THR A 38 3.69 -11.68 8.70
N SER A 39 4.40 -11.73 7.56
CA SER A 39 3.73 -11.71 6.25
C SER A 39 2.88 -12.95 5.99
N ILE A 40 3.32 -14.12 6.45
CA ILE A 40 2.54 -15.37 6.31
C ILE A 40 1.26 -15.30 7.16
N GLU A 41 1.36 -14.82 8.40
CA GLU A 41 0.20 -14.64 9.29
C GLU A 41 -0.77 -13.59 8.74
N PHE A 42 -0.23 -12.51 8.19
CA PHE A 42 -1.02 -11.47 7.54
C PHE A 42 -1.75 -12.00 6.30
N GLU A 43 -1.04 -12.69 5.41
CA GLU A 43 -1.60 -13.33 4.22
C GLU A 43 -2.73 -14.29 4.59
N LYS A 44 -2.48 -15.22 5.52
CA LYS A 44 -3.49 -16.16 6.01
C LYS A 44 -4.73 -15.46 6.56
N SER A 45 -4.57 -14.37 7.31
CA SER A 45 -5.70 -13.58 7.83
C SER A 45 -6.52 -12.94 6.72
N LEU A 46 -5.88 -12.50 5.62
CA LEU A 46 -6.59 -11.97 4.45
C LEU A 46 -7.29 -13.08 3.67
N GLU A 47 -6.67 -14.25 3.53
CA GLU A 47 -7.28 -15.43 2.90
C GLU A 47 -8.53 -15.91 3.65
N GLU A 48 -8.46 -15.99 4.98
CA GLU A 48 -9.60 -16.39 5.84
C GLU A 48 -10.80 -15.43 5.74
N GLN A 49 -10.57 -14.20 5.26
CA GLN A 49 -11.59 -13.17 5.04
C GLN A 49 -11.99 -13.03 3.56
N ASP A 50 -11.53 -13.92 2.68
CA ASP A 50 -11.74 -13.88 1.23
C ASP A 50 -11.23 -12.58 0.55
N LEU A 51 -10.27 -11.88 1.19
CA LEU A 51 -9.77 -10.58 0.73
C LEU A 51 -8.66 -10.67 -0.34
N LEU A 52 -8.13 -11.87 -0.60
CA LEU A 52 -7.12 -12.11 -1.65
C LEU A 52 -7.70 -12.71 -2.94
N THR A 53 -9.03 -12.78 -3.06
CA THR A 53 -9.68 -13.17 -4.32
C THR A 53 -9.52 -12.04 -5.36
N PRO A 54 -9.45 -12.35 -6.67
CA PRO A 54 -9.37 -11.32 -7.71
C PRO A 54 -10.49 -10.29 -7.63
N GLU A 55 -11.70 -10.73 -7.31
CA GLU A 55 -12.87 -9.87 -7.14
C GLU A 55 -12.72 -8.93 -5.94
N ALA A 56 -12.22 -9.44 -4.80
CA ALA A 56 -11.98 -8.62 -3.62
C ALA A 56 -10.88 -7.58 -3.88
N LEU A 57 -9.77 -7.97 -4.52
CA LEU A 57 -8.66 -7.07 -4.83
C LEU A 57 -9.09 -5.96 -5.81
N GLN A 58 -9.83 -6.31 -6.86
CA GLN A 58 -10.43 -5.34 -7.79
C GLN A 58 -11.42 -4.41 -7.07
N LYS A 59 -12.23 -4.95 -6.15
CA LYS A 59 -13.15 -4.14 -5.36
C LYS A 59 -12.39 -3.19 -4.45
N THR A 60 -11.32 -3.63 -3.79
CA THR A 60 -10.48 -2.78 -2.93
C THR A 60 -9.90 -1.59 -3.70
N THR A 61 -9.36 -1.80 -4.91
CA THR A 61 -8.82 -0.70 -5.73
C THR A 61 -9.93 0.22 -6.23
N THR A 62 -11.08 -0.33 -6.64
CA THR A 62 -12.24 0.44 -7.08
C THR A 62 -12.83 1.30 -5.96
N ASP A 63 -12.97 0.72 -4.76
CA ASP A 63 -13.45 1.42 -3.57
C ASP A 63 -12.49 2.55 -3.18
N PHE A 64 -11.18 2.30 -3.22
CA PHE A 64 -10.16 3.33 -2.98
C PHE A 64 -10.36 4.56 -3.90
N SER A 65 -10.52 4.33 -5.21
CA SER A 65 -10.75 5.41 -6.16
C SER A 65 -12.09 6.11 -5.96
N SER A 66 -13.14 5.34 -5.64
CA SER A 66 -14.49 5.87 -5.46
C SER A 66 -14.57 6.78 -4.23
N LEU A 67 -13.96 6.37 -3.11
CA LEU A 67 -13.94 7.14 -1.87
C LEU A 67 -13.23 8.49 -2.02
N ASN A 68 -12.24 8.59 -2.93
CA ASN A 68 -11.53 9.85 -3.16
C ASN A 68 -12.41 10.94 -3.78
N LYS A 69 -13.52 10.59 -4.43
CA LYS A 69 -14.40 11.52 -5.16
C LYS A 69 -15.46 12.17 -4.28
N TYR A 70 -15.77 11.60 -3.12
CA TYR A 70 -16.85 12.08 -2.26
C TYR A 70 -16.43 13.26 -1.38
N VAL A 71 -17.35 14.20 -1.18
CA VAL A 71 -17.13 15.33 -0.26
C VAL A 71 -17.32 14.85 1.18
N ASN A 72 -16.46 15.30 2.10
CA ASN A 72 -16.71 15.09 3.52
C ASN A 72 -17.86 16.00 3.96
N LEU A 73 -18.96 15.42 4.41
CA LEU A 73 -20.10 16.15 4.91
C LEU A 73 -19.81 16.69 6.32
N THR A 74 -20.33 17.86 6.64
CA THR A 74 -20.39 18.33 8.03
C THR A 74 -21.51 17.59 8.78
N PRO A 75 -21.49 17.54 10.12
CA PRO A 75 -22.58 16.93 10.88
C PRO A 75 -23.96 17.46 10.49
N ALA A 76 -24.11 18.78 10.30
CA ALA A 76 -25.36 19.39 9.87
C ALA A 76 -25.80 18.94 8.46
N GLN A 77 -24.84 18.68 7.55
CA GLN A 77 -25.14 18.15 6.22
C GLN A 77 -25.55 16.68 6.27
N MET A 78 -24.93 15.88 7.16
CA MET A 78 -25.35 14.49 7.40
C MET A 78 -26.77 14.44 7.99
N ASP A 79 -27.10 15.31 8.94
CA ASP A 79 -28.44 15.39 9.53
C ASP A 79 -29.49 15.79 8.50
N ALA A 80 -29.17 16.76 7.63
CA ALA A 80 -30.06 17.17 6.54
C ALA A 80 -30.28 16.04 5.53
N GLU A 81 -29.24 15.28 5.21
CA GLU A 81 -29.35 14.11 4.34
C GLU A 81 -30.20 13.00 4.98
N ALA A 82 -29.98 12.70 6.26
CA ALA A 82 -30.77 11.71 7.00
C ALA A 82 -32.27 12.09 7.05
N GLN A 83 -32.58 13.38 7.26
CA GLN A 83 -33.95 13.88 7.21
C GLN A 83 -34.56 13.78 5.80
N ALA A 84 -33.79 14.11 4.76
CA ALA A 84 -34.23 14.00 3.38
C ALA A 84 -34.55 12.55 2.99
N TRP A 85 -33.74 11.59 3.46
CA TRP A 85 -34.01 10.15 3.35
C TRP A 85 -35.30 9.76 4.10
N ALA A 86 -35.47 10.19 5.35
CA ALA A 86 -36.65 9.89 6.15
C ALA A 86 -37.95 10.43 5.51
N ASN A 87 -37.86 11.54 4.78
CA ASN A 87 -38.97 12.17 4.09
C ASN A 87 -39.20 11.63 2.66
N GLY A 88 -38.45 10.62 2.22
CA GLY A 88 -38.61 9.99 0.90
C GLY A 88 -38.06 10.81 -0.27
N THR A 89 -37.21 11.82 0.00
CA THR A 89 -36.58 12.68 -1.01
C THR A 89 -35.06 12.68 -0.83
N PRO A 90 -34.37 11.56 -1.12
CA PRO A 90 -32.92 11.48 -0.96
C PRO A 90 -32.20 12.56 -1.79
N LEU A 91 -31.20 13.20 -1.20
CA LEU A 91 -30.40 14.21 -1.88
C LEU A 91 -29.45 13.52 -2.87
N PRO A 92 -29.13 14.18 -4.01
CA PRO A 92 -28.14 13.64 -4.93
C PRO A 92 -26.76 13.57 -4.29
N GLU A 93 -25.99 12.53 -4.67
CA GLU A 93 -24.62 12.34 -4.20
C GLU A 93 -23.75 13.57 -4.49
N LYS A 94 -23.07 14.06 -3.45
CA LYS A 94 -22.16 15.19 -3.57
C LYS A 94 -20.73 14.71 -3.83
N THR A 95 -20.28 14.86 -5.06
CA THR A 95 -18.91 14.59 -5.48
C THR A 95 -18.12 15.89 -5.65
N LEU A 96 -16.81 15.80 -5.52
CA LEU A 96 -15.89 16.91 -5.76
C LEU A 96 -15.85 17.27 -7.25
N THR A 97 -15.64 18.54 -7.55
CA THR A 97 -15.27 18.95 -8.91
C THR A 97 -13.86 18.44 -9.27
N PRO A 98 -13.49 18.38 -10.56
CA PRO A 98 -12.14 18.01 -10.97
C PRO A 98 -11.03 18.85 -10.30
N GLU A 99 -11.25 20.16 -10.11
CA GLU A 99 -10.32 21.07 -9.45
C GLU A 99 -10.20 20.78 -7.96
N GLU A 100 -11.32 20.54 -7.27
CA GLU A 100 -11.34 20.17 -5.86
C GLU A 100 -10.68 18.81 -5.62
N LEU A 101 -10.91 17.85 -6.53
CA LEU A 101 -10.28 16.54 -6.50
C LEU A 101 -8.76 16.63 -6.70
N LYS A 102 -8.31 17.47 -7.66
CA LYS A 102 -6.88 17.75 -7.85
C LYS A 102 -6.26 18.37 -6.60
N ALA A 103 -6.89 19.39 -6.03
CA ALA A 103 -6.42 20.03 -4.80
C ALA A 103 -6.35 19.04 -3.62
N ARG A 104 -7.31 18.10 -3.53
CA ARG A 104 -7.29 17.02 -2.54
C ARG A 104 -6.09 16.10 -2.73
N TYR A 105 -5.76 15.69 -3.96
CA TYR A 105 -4.61 14.85 -4.23
C TYR A 105 -3.29 15.57 -3.90
N GLU A 106 -3.15 16.84 -4.28
CA GLU A 106 -1.98 17.66 -3.93
C GLU A 106 -1.81 17.79 -2.40
N ALA A 107 -2.91 18.02 -1.68
CA ALA A 107 -2.90 18.06 -0.22
C ALA A 107 -2.48 16.72 0.39
N LYS A 108 -3.00 15.59 -0.12
CA LYS A 108 -2.58 14.24 0.31
C LYS A 108 -1.09 14.01 0.10
N MET A 109 -0.56 14.40 -1.07
CA MET A 109 0.87 14.30 -1.37
C MET A 109 1.72 15.15 -0.41
N ALA A 110 1.31 16.39 -0.14
CA ALA A 110 2.01 17.27 0.79
C ALA A 110 2.01 16.72 2.23
N GLN A 111 0.87 16.22 2.70
CA GLN A 111 0.72 15.59 4.01
C GLN A 111 1.61 14.35 4.13
N MET A 112 1.57 13.47 3.12
CA MET A 112 2.39 12.27 3.07
C MET A 112 3.89 12.59 3.10
N ASN A 113 4.35 13.52 2.27
CA ASN A 113 5.75 13.93 2.23
C ASN A 113 6.20 14.53 3.56
N THR A 114 5.35 15.34 4.20
CA THR A 114 5.64 15.92 5.51
C THR A 114 5.73 14.84 6.59
N TYR A 115 4.75 13.93 6.64
CA TYR A 115 4.71 12.85 7.61
C TYR A 115 5.93 11.94 7.49
N TYR A 116 6.20 11.41 6.30
CA TYR A 116 7.31 10.48 6.10
C TYR A 116 8.69 11.16 6.14
N GLY A 117 8.79 12.42 5.72
CA GLY A 117 10.01 13.22 5.88
C GLY A 117 10.38 13.42 7.35
N SER A 118 9.39 13.73 8.19
CA SER A 118 9.58 13.80 9.65
C SER A 118 9.94 12.43 10.22
N ALA A 119 9.23 11.38 9.83
CA ALA A 119 9.50 10.02 10.31
C ALA A 119 10.94 9.58 10.03
N LEU A 120 11.49 9.86 8.84
CA LEU A 120 12.90 9.59 8.53
C LEU A 120 13.86 10.34 9.45
N THR A 121 13.57 11.60 9.75
CA THR A 121 14.40 12.45 10.61
C THR A 121 14.40 11.96 12.07
N ASP A 122 13.33 11.31 12.50
CA ASP A 122 13.18 10.80 13.85
C ASP A 122 13.77 9.41 14.07
N ILE A 123 14.16 8.68 13.02
CA ILE A 123 14.74 7.32 13.11
C ILE A 123 15.87 7.21 14.13
N PRO A 124 16.87 8.11 14.18
CA PRO A 124 17.94 8.04 15.16
C PRO A 124 17.47 8.19 16.62
N LYS A 125 16.26 8.71 16.85
CA LYS A 125 15.67 8.89 18.18
C LYS A 125 14.82 7.70 18.61
N LEU A 126 14.51 6.78 17.69
CA LEU A 126 13.67 5.63 17.97
C LEU A 126 14.39 4.60 18.85
N SER A 127 13.66 3.96 19.74
CA SER A 127 14.13 2.78 20.48
C SER A 127 14.29 1.57 19.56
N THR A 128 15.02 0.53 20.02
CA THR A 128 15.18 -0.73 19.27
C THR A 128 13.84 -1.37 18.89
N LEU A 129 12.86 -1.37 19.81
CA LEU A 129 11.52 -1.88 19.53
C LEU A 129 10.82 -1.07 18.43
N GLN A 130 10.91 0.25 18.49
CA GLN A 130 10.31 1.13 17.47
C GLN A 130 10.99 0.95 16.10
N LEU A 131 12.31 0.75 16.05
CA LEU A 131 13.03 0.45 14.82
C LEU A 131 12.59 -0.90 14.21
N ASN A 132 12.46 -1.94 15.04
CA ASN A 132 11.95 -3.24 14.60
C ASN A 132 10.52 -3.15 14.06
N ASN A 133 9.65 -2.40 14.75
CA ASN A 133 8.27 -2.17 14.31
C ASN A 133 8.23 -1.37 13.00
N LEU A 134 9.03 -0.31 12.88
CA LEU A 134 9.11 0.49 11.65
C LEU A 134 9.58 -0.37 10.47
N ARG A 135 10.64 -1.17 10.67
CA ARG A 135 11.15 -2.11 9.69
C ARG A 135 10.08 -3.10 9.24
N SER A 136 9.40 -3.74 10.19
CA SER A 136 8.38 -4.78 9.92
C SER A 136 7.11 -4.20 9.29
N ASN A 137 6.61 -3.06 9.77
CA ASN A 137 5.43 -2.41 9.20
C ASN A 137 5.70 -1.91 7.78
N SER A 138 6.90 -1.36 7.53
CA SER A 138 7.29 -0.94 6.18
C SER A 138 7.39 -2.15 5.25
N TYR A 139 7.89 -3.29 5.74
CA TYR A 139 7.88 -4.55 4.98
C TYR A 139 6.46 -4.98 4.62
N LEU A 140 5.55 -5.05 5.59
CA LEU A 140 4.16 -5.47 5.35
C LEU A 140 3.46 -4.58 4.32
N GLY A 141 3.70 -3.26 4.36
CA GLY A 141 3.14 -2.36 3.35
C GLY A 141 3.70 -2.61 1.94
N ILE A 142 5.01 -2.89 1.83
CA ILE A 142 5.64 -3.29 0.55
C ILE A 142 5.10 -4.64 0.07
N PHE A 143 4.93 -5.60 0.99
CA PHE A 143 4.39 -6.91 0.71
C PHE A 143 2.94 -6.84 0.23
N ALA A 144 2.08 -6.07 0.92
CA ALA A 144 0.69 -5.85 0.53
C ALA A 144 0.57 -5.21 -0.87
N TYR A 145 1.49 -4.31 -1.23
CA TYR A 145 1.53 -3.72 -2.58
C TYR A 145 1.66 -4.79 -3.69
N SER A 146 2.37 -5.90 -3.43
CA SER A 146 2.56 -6.96 -4.43
C SER A 146 1.26 -7.65 -4.87
N TYR A 147 0.26 -7.75 -3.99
CA TYR A 147 -1.07 -8.28 -4.36
C TYR A 147 -1.89 -7.30 -5.19
N LEU A 148 -1.67 -6.00 -5.00
CA LEU A 148 -2.47 -4.96 -5.63
C LEU A 148 -1.91 -4.50 -6.97
N GLN A 149 -0.63 -4.76 -7.26
CA GLN A 149 0.10 -4.18 -8.39
C GLN A 149 -0.68 -4.23 -9.72
N ASP A 150 -1.26 -5.38 -10.07
CA ASP A 150 -2.00 -5.55 -11.32
C ASP A 150 -3.32 -4.76 -11.33
N TYR A 151 -3.97 -4.64 -10.17
CA TYR A 151 -5.24 -3.93 -10.00
C TYR A 151 -5.07 -2.40 -9.93
N LEU A 152 -3.86 -1.92 -9.64
CA LEU A 152 -3.55 -0.49 -9.66
C LEU A 152 -3.46 0.08 -11.08
N ALA A 153 -3.29 -0.77 -12.10
CA ALA A 153 -3.16 -0.35 -13.50
C ALA A 153 -4.40 0.39 -14.03
N GLU A 154 -5.56 0.19 -13.42
CA GLU A 154 -6.82 0.82 -13.82
C GLU A 154 -7.07 2.17 -13.14
N LEU A 155 -6.27 2.53 -12.13
CA LEU A 155 -6.46 3.77 -11.38
C LEU A 155 -6.11 5.03 -12.21
N PRO A 156 -6.74 6.17 -11.89
CA PRO A 156 -6.32 7.48 -12.38
C PRO A 156 -4.82 7.76 -12.17
N PRO A 157 -4.14 8.48 -13.07
CA PRO A 157 -2.70 8.75 -12.96
C PRO A 157 -2.28 9.37 -11.62
N GLN A 158 -3.06 10.30 -11.08
CA GLN A 158 -2.76 10.96 -9.81
C GLN A 158 -2.84 9.98 -8.62
N GLU A 159 -3.77 9.02 -8.66
CA GLU A 159 -3.91 8.01 -7.62
C GLU A 159 -2.75 7.00 -7.66
N LYS A 160 -2.31 6.61 -8.87
CA LYS A 160 -1.10 5.81 -9.05
C LYS A 160 0.12 6.51 -8.48
N GLU A 161 0.31 7.79 -8.79
CA GLU A 161 1.43 8.57 -8.28
C GLU A 161 1.45 8.60 -6.74
N ILE A 162 0.30 8.77 -6.10
CA ILE A 162 0.19 8.74 -4.63
C ILE A 162 0.65 7.38 -4.08
N ILE A 163 0.18 6.28 -4.68
CA ILE A 163 0.50 4.93 -4.20
C ILE A 163 1.97 4.60 -4.45
N GLU A 164 2.51 4.92 -5.62
CA GLU A 164 3.93 4.74 -5.95
C GLU A 164 4.82 5.56 -5.03
N LYS A 165 4.43 6.81 -4.74
CA LYS A 165 5.17 7.65 -3.80
C LYS A 165 5.12 7.09 -2.38
N ASN A 166 3.98 6.57 -1.95
CA ASN A 166 3.84 5.88 -0.67
C ASN A 166 4.75 4.65 -0.60
N LEU A 167 4.78 3.80 -1.64
CA LEU A 167 5.67 2.65 -1.72
C LEU A 167 7.15 3.05 -1.58
N ASN A 168 7.57 4.09 -2.29
CA ASN A 168 8.93 4.62 -2.19
C ASN A 168 9.28 5.13 -0.79
N TRP A 169 8.32 5.74 -0.09
CA TRP A 169 8.49 6.14 1.31
C TRP A 169 8.68 4.93 2.23
N LEU A 170 7.87 3.87 2.08
CA LEU A 170 8.02 2.64 2.87
C LEU A 170 9.37 1.97 2.63
N VAL A 171 9.84 1.91 1.39
CA VAL A 171 11.18 1.38 1.06
C VAL A 171 12.28 2.23 1.73
N SER A 172 12.14 3.56 1.71
CA SER A 172 13.11 4.48 2.32
C SER A 172 13.15 4.34 3.84
N LEU A 173 11.99 4.27 4.49
CA LEU A 173 11.86 4.05 5.93
C LEU A 173 12.46 2.72 6.35
N ARG A 174 12.13 1.64 5.63
CA ARG A 174 12.70 0.31 5.83
C ARG A 174 14.23 0.36 5.80
N LYS A 175 14.78 0.94 4.74
CA LYS A 175 16.23 1.04 4.55
C LYS A 175 16.87 1.80 5.70
N ALA A 176 16.34 2.98 6.04
CA ALA A 176 16.88 3.81 7.10
C ALA A 176 16.80 3.13 8.48
N ALA A 177 15.72 2.40 8.77
CA ALA A 177 15.61 1.62 10.00
C ALA A 177 16.67 0.50 10.07
N ILE A 178 16.86 -0.26 8.98
CA ILE A 178 17.89 -1.30 8.90
C ILE A 178 19.30 -0.72 9.05
N ASP A 179 19.56 0.43 8.41
CA ASP A 179 20.85 1.10 8.48
C ASP A 179 21.15 1.60 9.91
N GLU A 180 20.17 2.21 10.59
CA GLU A 180 20.28 2.65 11.98
C GLU A 180 20.48 1.47 12.94
N MET A 181 19.73 0.39 12.77
CA MET A 181 19.90 -0.83 13.56
C MET A 181 21.31 -1.41 13.42
N ALA A 182 21.82 -1.48 12.18
CA ALA A 182 23.17 -1.95 11.91
C ALA A 182 24.24 -1.04 12.55
N GLN A 183 24.06 0.29 12.49
CA GLN A 183 24.95 1.24 13.14
C GLN A 183 25.02 1.05 14.67
N ARG A 184 23.91 0.64 15.28
CA ARG A 184 23.83 0.33 16.72
C ARG A 184 24.32 -1.07 17.09
N GLY A 185 24.74 -1.87 16.11
CA GLY A 185 25.11 -3.28 16.34
C GLY A 185 23.93 -4.18 16.70
N ILE A 186 22.69 -3.75 16.40
CA ILE A 186 21.48 -4.54 16.60
C ILE A 186 21.41 -5.54 15.43
N SER A 187 21.78 -6.79 15.71
CA SER A 187 21.72 -7.88 14.73
C SER A 187 20.28 -8.39 14.59
N LYS A 188 19.98 -8.98 13.42
CA LYS A 188 18.64 -9.43 12.98
C LYS A 188 17.92 -10.29 14.01
#